data_AF-A0A6S7KGY4-F1
#
_entry.id   AF-A0A6S7KGY4-F1
#
_cell.length_a   1.000
_cell.length_b   1.000
_cell.length_c   1.000
_cell.angle_alpha   90.00
_cell.angle_beta   90.00
_cell.angle_gamma   90.00
#
_symmetry.space_group_name_H-M   'P 1'
#
loop_
_entity.id
_entity.type
_entity.pdbx_description
1 polymer ?
#
loop_
_entity_poly.entity_id
_entity_poly.type
_entity_poly.pdbx_seq_one_letter_code
_entity_poly.pdbx_strand_id
1 'polypeptide(L)'
;MSDRSRPTRIPTIKNQLLTKTLITDSPPQNSYFKSMTCEGPITILGDSMIKMIKPPKLSRSIGEKVNIKTFPGATINNMNHYIQPTMKKQPKLVILHVGTNDIQRKEPDEIVPKVCQK
;
A
#
# COMPACT_ATOMS: atom_id res chain seq x y z
N MET A 1 48.51 -25.21 -32.12
CA MET A 1 48.52 -24.79 -30.70
C MET A 1 47.78 -23.46 -30.65
N SER A 2 46.44 -23.47 -30.63
CA SER A 2 45.59 -23.63 -29.44
C SER A 2 45.62 -22.39 -28.54
N ASP A 3 44.81 -21.37 -28.84
CA ASP A 3 43.80 -20.93 -27.87
C ASP A 3 42.67 -20.14 -28.58
N ARG A 4 41.43 -20.61 -28.42
CA ARG A 4 40.21 -19.95 -28.91
C ARG A 4 39.51 -19.39 -27.68
N SER A 5 39.64 -18.10 -27.43
CA SER A 5 38.85 -17.42 -26.41
C SER A 5 37.37 -17.42 -26.85
N ARG A 6 36.54 -18.24 -26.19
CA ARG A 6 35.08 -18.24 -26.38
C ARG A 6 34.48 -16.93 -25.86
N PRO A 7 33.68 -16.20 -26.64
CA PRO A 7 32.76 -15.23 -26.07
C PRO A 7 31.61 -15.99 -25.37
N THR A 8 31.48 -15.81 -24.06
CA THR A 8 30.38 -16.34 -23.26
C THR A 8 29.08 -15.62 -23.60
N ARG A 9 28.06 -16.39 -23.96
CA ARG A 9 26.66 -15.96 -24.11
C ARG A 9 26.19 -15.26 -22.83
N ILE A 10 25.96 -13.96 -22.90
CA ILE A 10 25.13 -13.26 -21.92
C ILE A 10 23.67 -13.51 -22.32
N PRO A 11 22.82 -14.07 -21.44
CA PRO A 11 21.41 -14.24 -21.74
C PRO A 11 20.72 -12.87 -21.83
N THR A 12 20.04 -12.65 -22.96
CA THR A 12 19.16 -11.51 -23.20
C THR A 12 17.99 -11.53 -22.22
N ILE A 13 18.01 -10.68 -21.19
CA ILE A 13 16.77 -10.30 -20.50
C ILE A 13 16.18 -9.14 -21.29
N LYS A 14 15.30 -9.49 -22.22
CA LYS A 14 14.43 -8.53 -22.89
C LYS A 14 13.52 -7.90 -21.82
N ASN A 15 13.61 -6.58 -21.75
CA ASN A 15 12.51 -5.63 -21.58
C ASN A 15 11.46 -5.93 -20.50
N GLN A 16 11.34 -5.00 -19.54
CA GLN A 16 10.16 -4.14 -19.52
C GLN A 16 10.36 -2.93 -18.56
N LEU A 17 10.62 -1.79 -19.20
CA LEU A 17 10.03 -0.47 -18.91
C LEU A 17 10.14 0.07 -17.48
N LEU A 18 11.29 0.67 -17.19
CA LEU A 18 11.39 1.75 -16.21
C LEU A 18 10.89 3.05 -16.87
N THR A 19 9.57 3.25 -16.94
CA THR A 19 8.99 4.54 -17.34
C THR A 19 8.41 5.26 -16.13
N LYS A 20 9.07 6.36 -15.77
CA LYS A 20 8.56 7.45 -14.94
C LYS A 20 7.19 7.91 -15.45
N THR A 21 6.25 8.10 -14.54
CA THR A 21 5.12 9.03 -14.66
C THR A 21 4.97 9.68 -13.29
N LEU A 22 5.56 10.86 -13.06
CA LEU A 22 4.85 12.15 -13.13
C LEU A 22 3.40 12.02 -12.66
N ILE A 23 3.11 12.67 -11.55
CA ILE A 23 1.78 12.91 -11.01
C ILE A 23 0.92 13.44 -12.15
N THR A 24 -0.01 12.61 -12.64
CA THR A 24 -1.04 13.04 -13.59
C THR A 24 -2.27 13.40 -12.78
N ASP A 25 -2.83 14.60 -12.97
CA ASP A 25 -4.10 15.07 -12.39
C ASP A 25 -5.34 14.35 -12.95
N SER A 26 -5.18 13.09 -13.35
CA SER A 26 -6.26 12.21 -13.76
C SER A 26 -6.69 11.35 -12.58
N PRO A 27 -8.01 11.16 -12.33
CA PRO A 27 -8.48 10.27 -11.29
C PRO A 27 -7.83 8.89 -11.45
N PRO A 28 -7.36 8.24 -10.38
CA PRO A 28 -6.62 7.00 -10.46
C PRO A 28 -7.47 5.98 -11.21
N GLN A 29 -7.01 5.60 -12.41
CA GLN A 29 -7.70 4.61 -13.22
C GLN A 29 -7.70 3.29 -12.46
N ASN A 30 -8.88 2.68 -12.39
CA ASN A 30 -9.26 1.49 -11.66
C ASN A 30 -8.60 0.21 -12.22
N SER A 31 -7.28 0.22 -12.40
CA SER A 31 -6.51 -0.76 -13.18
C SER A 31 -5.83 -1.86 -12.36
N TYR A 32 -6.09 -1.96 -11.05
CA TYR A 32 -5.52 -3.00 -10.18
C TYR A 32 -6.53 -4.01 -9.64
N PHE A 33 -7.78 -4.02 -10.11
CA PHE A 33 -8.70 -5.11 -9.82
C PHE A 33 -8.48 -6.28 -10.79
N LYS A 34 -7.42 -7.06 -10.56
CA LYS A 34 -7.31 -8.40 -11.15
C LYS A 34 -8.33 -9.29 -10.44
N SER A 35 -9.48 -9.52 -11.07
CA SER A 35 -10.50 -10.44 -10.58
C SER A 35 -9.99 -11.89 -10.67
N MET A 36 -9.19 -12.31 -9.70
CA MET A 36 -9.29 -13.68 -9.22
C MET A 36 -10.52 -13.73 -8.35
N THR A 37 -11.42 -14.68 -8.60
CA THR A 37 -12.54 -14.95 -7.70
C THR A 37 -11.98 -15.58 -6.42
N CYS A 38 -11.44 -14.76 -5.53
CA CYS A 38 -11.03 -15.20 -4.21
C CYS A 38 -12.27 -15.22 -3.31
N GLU A 39 -12.65 -16.39 -2.80
CA GLU A 39 -13.79 -16.62 -1.91
C GLU A 39 -13.54 -16.14 -0.46
N GLY A 40 -12.75 -15.07 -0.30
CA GLY A 40 -12.37 -14.51 0.99
C GLY A 40 -13.30 -13.40 1.49
N PRO A 41 -13.21 -13.03 2.77
CA PRO A 41 -13.87 -11.83 3.28
C PRO A 41 -13.17 -10.56 2.75
N ILE A 42 -13.93 -9.46 2.65
CA ILE A 42 -13.36 -8.12 2.47
C ILE A 42 -12.70 -7.73 3.80
N THR A 43 -11.44 -7.30 3.76
CA THR A 43 -10.71 -6.87 4.96
C THR A 43 -10.32 -5.41 4.86
N ILE A 44 -10.73 -4.61 5.83
CA ILE A 44 -10.38 -3.20 5.99
C ILE A 44 -9.32 -3.10 7.09
N LEU A 45 -8.16 -2.54 6.76
CA LEU A 45 -7.08 -2.27 7.71
C LEU A 45 -6.83 -0.77 7.77
N GLY A 46 -6.51 -0.27 8.95
CA GLY A 46 -6.15 1.14 9.06
C GLY A 46 -5.91 1.63 10.46
N ASP A 47 -5.61 2.92 10.55
CA ASP A 47 -5.34 3.60 11.81
C ASP A 47 -6.63 3.98 12.58
N SER A 48 -6.52 4.90 13.53
CA SER A 48 -7.64 5.35 14.36
C SER A 48 -8.82 5.90 13.56
N MET A 49 -8.63 6.34 12.31
CA MET A 49 -9.71 6.91 11.48
C MET A 49 -10.80 5.89 11.15
N ILE A 50 -10.45 4.59 11.03
CA ILE A 50 -11.43 3.55 10.71
C ILE A 50 -12.13 2.96 11.94
N LYS A 51 -11.81 3.44 13.15
CA LYS A 51 -12.31 2.90 14.43
C LYS A 51 -13.85 2.94 14.54
N MET A 52 -14.48 3.94 13.93
CA MET A 52 -15.93 4.16 14.03
C MET A 52 -16.75 3.35 13.02
N ILE A 53 -16.10 2.64 12.09
CA ILE A 53 -16.79 1.80 11.11
C ILE A 53 -17.32 0.55 11.83
N LYS A 54 -18.63 0.29 11.72
CA LYS A 54 -19.31 -0.84 12.36
C LYS A 54 -19.35 -2.05 11.41
N PRO A 55 -18.56 -3.13 11.63
CA PRO A 55 -18.48 -4.25 10.70
C PRO A 55 -19.83 -4.96 10.41
N PRO A 56 -20.70 -5.21 11.41
CA PRO A 56 -21.98 -5.87 11.15
C PRO A 56 -22.93 -5.03 10.30
N LYS A 57 -22.91 -3.70 10.46
CA LYS A 57 -23.76 -2.80 9.65
C LYS A 57 -23.28 -2.79 8.20
N LEU A 58 -21.96 -2.66 8.02
CA LEU A 58 -21.34 -2.63 6.70
C LEU A 58 -21.49 -3.97 5.95
N SER A 59 -21.31 -5.09 6.66
CA SER A 59 -21.50 -6.43 6.06
C SER A 59 -22.93 -6.64 5.57
N ARG A 60 -23.92 -6.20 6.34
CA ARG A 60 -25.34 -6.29 5.94
C ARG A 60 -25.68 -5.40 4.75
N SER A 61 -25.12 -4.18 4.69
CA SER A 61 -25.41 -3.26 3.58
C SER A 61 -24.82 -3.73 2.25
N ILE A 62 -23.65 -4.40 2.27
CA ILE A 62 -22.98 -4.84 1.05
C ILE A 62 -23.27 -6.32 0.70
N GLY A 63 -23.88 -7.09 1.61
CA GLY A 63 -24.16 -8.51 1.41
C GLY A 63 -22.93 -9.42 1.46
N GLU A 64 -21.77 -8.90 1.89
CA GLU A 64 -20.50 -9.66 1.97
C GLU A 64 -19.92 -9.62 3.39
N LYS A 65 -19.11 -10.63 3.71
CA LYS A 65 -18.42 -10.68 5.01
C LYS A 65 -17.31 -9.64 5.05
N VAL A 66 -17.42 -8.68 5.98
CA VAL A 66 -16.38 -7.67 6.22
C VAL A 66 -15.65 -7.92 7.53
N ASN A 67 -14.34 -7.95 7.46
CA ASN A 67 -13.44 -7.91 8.61
C ASN A 67 -12.81 -6.52 8.70
N ILE A 68 -12.80 -5.92 9.88
CA ILE A 68 -12.14 -4.63 10.11
C ILE A 68 -11.07 -4.83 11.18
N LYS A 69 -9.88 -4.32 10.91
CA LYS A 69 -8.73 -4.38 11.81
C LYS A 69 -8.17 -2.97 11.98
N THR A 70 -8.38 -2.42 13.17
CA THR A 70 -7.96 -1.07 13.53
C THR A 70 -6.67 -1.10 14.35
N PHE A 71 -5.71 -0.28 13.97
CA PHE A 71 -4.42 -0.13 14.64
C PHE A 71 -4.18 1.36 14.97
N PRO A 72 -4.71 1.85 16.09
CA PRO A 72 -4.58 3.27 16.46
C PRO A 72 -3.11 3.71 16.53
N GLY A 73 -2.80 4.90 15.99
CA GLY A 73 -1.42 5.42 15.99
C GLY A 73 -0.46 4.71 15.03
N ALA A 74 -0.94 3.77 14.21
CA ALA A 74 -0.07 3.08 13.26
C ALA A 74 0.40 4.01 12.15
N THR A 75 1.71 3.98 11.92
CA THR A 75 2.39 4.59 10.77
C THR A 75 2.37 3.64 9.56
N ILE A 76 2.76 4.13 8.39
CA ILE A 76 2.93 3.34 7.17
C ILE A 76 3.94 2.20 7.41
N ASN A 77 5.03 2.48 8.12
CA ASN A 77 6.03 1.47 8.47
C ASN A 77 5.42 0.35 9.33
N ASN A 78 4.60 0.70 10.33
CA ASN A 78 3.91 -0.27 11.17
C ASN A 78 2.91 -1.11 10.35
N MET A 79 2.17 -0.48 9.42
CA MET A 79 1.21 -1.17 8.55
C MET A 79 1.84 -2.24 7.67
N ASN A 80 3.07 -2.04 7.20
CA ASN A 80 3.79 -3.02 6.41
C ASN A 80 3.97 -4.36 7.17
N HIS A 81 4.12 -4.30 8.49
CA HIS A 81 4.18 -5.50 9.33
C HIS A 81 2.79 -6.07 9.63
N TYR A 82 1.81 -5.21 9.92
CA TYR A 82 0.46 -5.66 10.32
C TYR A 82 -0.37 -6.25 9.17
N ILE A 83 -0.07 -5.91 7.92
CA ILE A 83 -0.79 -6.45 6.75
C ILE A 83 -0.41 -7.91 6.47
N GLN A 84 0.83 -8.32 6.76
CA GLN A 84 1.35 -9.67 6.46
C GLN A 84 0.46 -10.83 6.99
N PRO A 85 0.05 -10.86 8.28
CA PRO A 85 -0.83 -11.92 8.78
C PRO A 85 -2.23 -11.90 8.13
N THR A 86 -2.65 -10.76 7.59
CA THR A 86 -3.91 -10.65 6.86
C THR A 86 -3.78 -11.22 5.46
N MET A 87 -2.69 -10.92 4.75
CA MET A 87 -2.42 -11.48 3.42
C MET A 87 -2.32 -13.00 3.42
N LYS A 88 -1.75 -13.59 4.48
CA LYS A 88 -1.72 -15.05 4.67
C LYS A 88 -3.10 -15.71 4.70
N LYS A 89 -4.15 -14.97 5.07
CA LYS A 89 -5.55 -15.46 5.10
C LYS A 89 -6.27 -15.32 3.76
N GLN A 90 -5.59 -14.83 2.73
CA GLN A 90 -6.13 -14.66 1.36
C GLN A 90 -7.50 -13.96 1.33
N PRO A 91 -7.59 -12.72 1.84
CA PRO A 91 -8.82 -11.94 1.74
C PRO A 91 -9.17 -11.68 0.27
N LYS A 92 -10.46 -11.53 -0.03
CA LYS A 92 -10.95 -11.20 -1.38
C LYS A 92 -10.51 -9.81 -1.82
N LEU A 93 -10.65 -8.86 -0.89
CA LEU A 93 -10.29 -7.47 -1.09
C LEU A 93 -9.66 -6.92 0.18
N VAL A 94 -8.61 -6.12 0.01
CA VAL A 94 -7.98 -5.38 1.10
C VAL A 94 -8.16 -3.89 0.87
N ILE A 95 -8.78 -3.20 1.81
CA ILE A 95 -8.89 -1.74 1.83
C ILE A 95 -7.95 -1.25 2.93
N LEU A 96 -6.96 -0.43 2.56
CA LEU A 96 -5.95 0.09 3.48
C LEU A 96 -6.15 1.60 3.67
N HIS A 97 -6.30 2.03 4.92
CA HIS A 97 -6.37 3.44 5.31
C HIS A 97 -5.29 3.75 6.34
N VAL A 98 -4.19 4.37 5.90
CA VAL A 98 -3.06 4.75 6.75
C VAL A 98 -2.45 6.04 6.23
N GLY A 99 -1.77 6.76 7.09
CA GLY A 99 -0.93 7.89 6.73
C GLY A 99 -1.18 9.11 7.60
N THR A 100 -2.26 9.16 8.37
CA THR A 100 -2.52 10.32 9.25
C THR A 100 -1.46 10.48 10.34
N ASN A 101 -0.84 9.38 10.76
CA ASN A 101 0.21 9.38 11.79
C ASN A 101 1.62 9.59 11.21
N ASP A 102 1.78 9.46 9.89
CA ASP A 102 3.04 9.71 9.18
C ASP A 102 3.17 11.17 8.76
N ILE A 103 2.05 11.91 8.76
CA ILE A 103 2.05 13.36 8.60
C ILE A 103 2.66 13.95 9.86
N GLN A 104 3.95 14.22 9.80
CA GLN A 104 4.66 15.00 10.82
C GLN A 104 4.02 16.38 10.91
N ARG A 105 3.32 16.66 12.02
CA ARG A 105 3.15 18.04 12.47
C ARG A 105 4.51 18.46 13.00
N LYS A 106 5.30 19.11 12.16
CA LYS A 106 6.45 19.87 12.66
C LYS A 106 5.88 20.88 13.64
N GLU A 107 6.38 20.88 14.86
CA GLU A 107 6.05 21.93 15.81
C GLU A 107 6.51 23.28 15.21
N PRO A 108 5.78 24.39 15.44
CA PRO A 108 6.17 25.70 14.95
C PRO A 108 7.64 26.03 15.25
N ASP A 109 8.12 25.58 16.42
CA ASP A 109 9.48 25.77 16.91
C ASP A 109 10.56 25.12 16.02
N GLU A 110 10.22 24.09 15.23
CA GLU A 110 11.15 23.49 14.24
C GLU A 110 11.09 24.17 12.88
N ILE A 111 10.03 24.94 12.60
CA ILE A 111 9.77 25.60 11.32
C ILE A 111 10.31 27.05 11.36
N VAL A 112 10.06 27.78 12.45
CA VAL A 112 10.42 29.19 12.62
C VAL A 112 11.92 29.46 12.43
N PRO A 113 12.86 28.67 13.00
CA PRO A 113 14.30 28.92 12.83
C PRO A 113 14.81 28.70 11.39
N LYS A 114 14.05 27.97 10.56
CA LYS A 114 14.39 27.69 9.15
C LYS A 114 13.84 28.74 8.18
N VAL A 115 12.83 29.49 8.60
CA VAL A 115 12.19 30.55 7.80
C VAL A 115 12.77 31.93 8.14
N CYS A 116 13.20 32.15 9.38
CA CYS A 116 13.73 33.43 9.86
C CYS A 116 15.26 33.59 9.74
N GLN A 117 15.95 32.83 8.87
CA GLN A 117 17.36 33.13 8.58
C GLN A 117 17.45 34.34 7.66
N LYS A 118 17.80 35.49 8.23
CA LYS A 118 18.18 36.72 7.54
C LYS A 118 19.61 37.07 7.90
#